data_AF-A0A2M7PVC7-F1
#
_entry.id   AF-A0A2M7PVC7-F1
#
_cell.length_a   1.000
_cell.length_b   1.000
_cell.length_c   1.000
_cell.angle_alpha   90.00
_cell.angle_beta   90.00
_cell.angle_gamma   90.00
#
_symmetry.space_group_name_H-M   'P 1'
#
loop_
_entity.id
_entity.type
_entity.pdbx_description
1 polymer ?
#
loop_
_entity_poly.entity_id
_entity_poly.type
_entity_poly.pdbx_seq_one_letter_code
_entity_poly.pdbx_strand_id
1 'polypeptide(L)' 'TITIEVRFTNKYEPEKDFDTKFTQFIDYPSGTDYNAAKTDLIDQITEMLADDIFNKAVINW' A
#
# COMPACT_ATOMS: atom_id res chain seq x y z
N THR A 1 -4.90 6.43 -8.60
CA THR A 1 -5.42 5.50 -7.56
C THR A 1 -4.96 4.10 -7.86
N ILE A 2 -4.38 3.42 -6.89
CA ILE A 2 -3.96 2.02 -6.96
C ILE A 2 -4.64 1.29 -5.80
N THR A 3 -5.24 0.13 -6.09
CA THR A 3 -5.87 -0.74 -5.11
C THR A 3 -5.23 -2.12 -5.19
N ILE A 4 -4.85 -2.67 -4.05
CA ILE A 4 -4.30 -4.01 -3.90
C ILE A 4 -5.06 -4.79 -2.85
N GLU A 5 -5.18 -6.10 -3.05
CA GLU A 5 -5.78 -7.04 -2.10
C GLU A 5 -4.65 -7.84 -1.46
N VAL A 6 -4.59 -7.79 -0.13
CA VAL A 6 -3.50 -8.37 0.65
C VAL A 6 -4.08 -9.38 1.62
N ARG A 7 -3.60 -10.61 1.50
CA ARG A 7 -3.86 -11.69 2.45
C ARG A 7 -2.63 -11.90 3.33
N PHE A 8 -2.77 -11.61 4.61
CA PHE A 8 -1.78 -11.88 5.64
C PHE A 8 -2.18 -13.13 6.43
N THR A 9 -1.21 -14.01 6.61
CA THR A 9 -1.37 -15.25 7.38
C THR A 9 -0.31 -15.29 8.47
N ASN A 10 -0.75 -15.32 9.73
CA ASN A 10 0.08 -15.46 10.90
C ASN A 10 0.18 -16.94 11.29
N LYS A 11 1.40 -17.46 11.28
CA LYS A 11 1.68 -18.87 11.60
C LYS A 11 1.40 -19.23 13.07
N TYR A 12 1.48 -18.27 13.98
CA TYR A 12 1.38 -18.49 15.42
C TYR A 12 0.01 -18.12 15.97
N GLU A 13 -0.63 -17.10 15.41
CA GLU A 13 -1.95 -16.61 15.84
C GLU A 13 -2.87 -16.49 14.62
N PRO A 14 -3.49 -17.60 14.14
CA PRO A 14 -4.33 -17.59 12.95
C PRO A 14 -5.56 -16.67 13.04
N GLU A 15 -5.96 -16.29 14.25
CA GLU A 15 -7.02 -15.31 14.50
C GLU A 15 -6.63 -13.87 14.14
N LYS A 16 -5.33 -13.60 13.97
CA LYS A 16 -4.80 -12.32 13.46
C LYS A 16 -4.61 -12.32 11.95
N ASP A 17 -5.00 -13.39 11.26
CA ASP A 17 -5.06 -13.41 9.80
C ASP A 17 -6.01 -12.32 9.31
N PHE A 18 -5.64 -11.67 8.21
CA PHE A 18 -6.54 -10.71 7.58
C PHE A 18 -6.45 -10.80 6.06
N ASP A 19 -7.60 -10.58 5.43
CA ASP A 19 -7.73 -10.36 4.01
C ASP A 19 -8.33 -8.95 3.86
N THR A 20 -7.53 -7.99 3.39
CA THR A 20 -7.92 -6.58 3.38
C THR A 20 -7.42 -5.91 2.11
N LYS A 21 -8.26 -5.02 1.59
CA LYS A 21 -7.95 -4.20 0.43
C LYS A 21 -7.35 -2.88 0.90
N PHE A 22 -6.18 -2.54 0.36
CA PHE A 22 -5.52 -1.28 0.57
C PHE A 22 -5.64 -0.44 -0.70
N THR A 23 -6.01 0.82 -0.54
CA THR A 23 -6.18 1.76 -1.67
C THR A 23 -5.46 3.04 -1.34
N GLN A 24 -4.57 3.46 -2.22
CA GLN A 24 -3.85 4.72 -2.12
C GLN A 24 -3.93 5.49 -3.43
N PHE A 25 -3.89 6.81 -3.32
CA PHE A 25 -3.83 7.71 -4.47
C PHE A 25 -2.90 8.87 -4.17
N ILE A 26 -2.17 9.28 -5.20
CA ILE A 26 -1.32 10.47 -5.17
C ILE A 26 -1.78 11.36 -6.31
N ASP A 27 -2.01 12.63 -5.99
CA ASP A 27 -2.25 13.69 -6.96
C ASP A 27 -0.91 14.18 -7.51
N TYR A 28 -0.83 14.38 -8.83
CA TYR A 28 0.36 14.93 -9.48
C TYR A 28 0.02 16.22 -10.24
N PRO A 29 0.94 17.20 -10.28
CA PRO A 29 0.68 18.48 -10.96
C PRO A 29 0.50 18.26 -12.47
N SER A 30 -0.53 18.87 -13.05
CA SER A 30 -0.88 18.75 -14.47
C SER A 30 0.18 19.27 -15.45
N GLY A 31 1.17 20.02 -14.95
CA GLY A 31 2.30 20.53 -15.73
C GLY A 31 3.50 19.58 -15.80
N THR A 32 3.44 18.42 -15.13
CA THR A 32 4.52 17.43 -15.09
C THR A 32 4.31 16.41 -16.20
N ASP A 33 5.37 16.04 -16.94
CA ASP A 33 5.28 14.95 -17.90
C ASP A 33 4.94 13.65 -17.16
N TYR A 34 3.73 13.16 -17.38
CA TYR A 34 3.22 11.95 -16.74
C TYR A 34 4.16 10.77 -16.93
N ASN A 35 4.81 10.61 -18.09
CA ASN A 35 5.72 9.49 -18.33
C ASN A 35 7.00 9.59 -17.52
N ALA A 36 7.49 10.81 -17.28
CA ALA A 36 8.67 11.05 -16.45
C ALA A 36 8.35 10.88 -14.96
N ALA A 37 7.17 11.32 -14.51
CA ALA A 37 6.74 11.23 -13.12
C ALA A 37 6.13 9.88 -12.74
N LYS A 38 5.71 9.05 -13.71
CA LYS A 38 4.99 7.80 -13.47
C LYS A 38 5.76 6.84 -12.56
N THR A 39 7.06 6.65 -12.79
CA THR A 39 7.87 5.73 -11.98
C THR A 39 7.94 6.20 -10.54
N ASP A 40 8.27 7.47 -10.33
CA ASP A 40 8.38 8.08 -9.01
C ASP A 40 7.05 8.04 -8.24
N LEU A 41 5.94 8.35 -8.92
CA LEU A 41 4.60 8.27 -8.34
C LEU A 41 4.20 6.83 -7.97
N ILE A 42 4.59 5.83 -8.77
CA ILE A 42 4.33 4.42 -8.47
C ILE A 42 5.16 3.97 -7.27
N ASP A 43 6.43 4.36 -7.21
CA ASP A 43 7.32 4.03 -6.09
C ASP A 43 6.77 4.63 -4.78
N GLN A 44 6.37 5.91 -4.80
CA GLN A 44 5.74 6.58 -3.66
C GLN A 44 4.44 5.89 -3.21
N ILE A 45 3.51 5.58 -4.13
CA ILE A 45 2.27 4.88 -3.77
C ILE A 45 2.59 3.50 -3.19
N THR A 46 3.60 2.81 -3.71
CA THR A 46 4.00 1.49 -3.24
C THR A 46 4.57 1.54 -1.83
N GLU A 47 5.38 2.56 -1.51
CA GLU A 47 5.92 2.79 -0.18
C GLU A 47 4.79 3.08 0.82
N MET A 48 3.84 3.96 0.47
CA MET A 48 2.66 4.24 1.32
C MET A 48 1.81 2.98 1.57
N LEU A 49 1.58 2.16 0.53
CA LEU A 49 0.85 0.91 0.67
C LEU A 49 1.62 -0.09 1.55
N ALA A 50 2.94 -0.16 1.44
CA ALA A 50 3.78 -1.02 2.27
C ALA A 50 3.70 -0.62 3.74
N ASP A 51 3.74 0.68 4.05
CA ASP A 51 3.58 1.19 5.42
C ASP A 51 2.20 0.87 5.99
N ASP A 52 1.13 1.07 5.20
CA ASP A 52 -0.24 0.73 5.63
C ASP A 52 -0.40 -0.77 5.94
N ILE A 53 0.13 -1.63 5.07
CA ILE A 53 0.12 -3.09 5.27
C ILE A 53 0.93 -3.48 6.50
N PHE A 54 2.13 -2.91 6.64
CA PHE A 54 3.01 -3.18 7.77
C PHE A 54 2.37 -2.77 9.09
N ASN A 55 1.82 -1.55 9.15
CA ASN A 55 1.07 -1.07 10.29
C ASN A 55 -0.09 -2.02 10.60
N LYS A 56 -0.87 -2.46 9.60
CA LYS A 56 -1.97 -3.40 9.86
C LYS A 56 -1.50 -4.76 10.39
N ALA A 57 -0.38 -5.27 9.89
CA ALA A 57 0.19 -6.55 10.31
C ALA A 57 0.85 -6.51 11.69
N VAL A 58 1.37 -5.35 12.10
CA VAL A 58 2.16 -5.17 13.32
C VAL A 58 1.42 -4.38 14.40
N ILE A 59 0.21 -3.85 14.13
CA ILE A 59 -0.65 -3.20 15.13
C ILE A 59 -1.14 -4.24 16.16
N ASN A 60 -0.30 -4.42 17.17
CA ASN A 60 -0.52 -4.88 18.55
C ASN A 60 0.87 -5.11 19.17
N TRP A 61 1.64 -4.03 19.32
CA TRP A 61 2.85 -4.04 20.15
C TRP A 61 2.49 -3.80 21.61
#